data_AF-A0A6P6NPC4-F1
#
_entry.id   AF-A0A6P6NPC4-F1
#
_cell.length_a   1.000
_cell.length_b   1.000
_cell.length_c   1.000
_cell.angle_alpha   90.00
_cell.angle_beta   90.00
_cell.angle_gamma   90.00
#
_symmetry.space_group_name_H-M   'P 1'
#
loop_
_entity.id
_entity.type
_entity.pdbx_description
1 polymer ?
#
loop_
_entity_poly.entity_id
_entity_poly.type
_entity_poly.pdbx_seq_one_letter_code
_entity_poly.pdbx_strand_id
1 'polypeptide(L)'
;MEPRRFRCFKTHRRQFTCSFTFFNLTNPAEVLNGDKPFVLQVGPYTYREYRPKEEVKFLDNGTRVQAVNPKTYVFEPNMSRGSEDDIIRTVNIPAVTVMEKTKDQWFEGLVSALMKSIGVGVFGTFRVGDLLWGYEDPLLKLIQKFITMDDHFGLFYNVSGRGVCCQSSPELVQVSYH
;
A
#
# COMPACT_ATOMS: atom_id res chain seq x y z
N MET A 1 38.25 9.62 -13.45
CA MET A 1 37.36 10.55 -14.16
C MET A 1 36.01 9.88 -14.33
N GLU A 2 34.97 10.35 -13.65
CA GLU A 2 33.62 9.75 -13.72
C GLU A 2 32.95 10.10 -15.06
N PRO A 3 32.42 9.14 -15.83
CA PRO A 3 31.85 9.38 -17.16
C PRO A 3 30.68 10.37 -17.11
N ARG A 4 30.57 11.28 -18.09
CA ARG A 4 29.55 12.34 -18.14
C ARG A 4 28.10 11.82 -18.03
N ARG A 5 27.83 10.55 -18.41
CA ARG A 5 26.53 9.88 -18.27
C ARG A 5 26.06 9.74 -16.81
N PHE A 6 26.96 9.59 -15.83
CA PHE A 6 26.60 9.47 -14.41
C PHE A 6 26.19 10.80 -13.76
N ARG A 7 26.51 11.94 -14.38
CA ARG A 7 26.19 13.28 -13.83
C ARG A 7 24.72 13.65 -14.00
N CYS A 8 24.10 13.25 -15.12
CA CYS A 8 22.66 13.42 -15.34
C CYS A 8 21.83 12.50 -14.43
N PHE A 9 22.41 11.37 -14.01
CA PHE A 9 21.79 10.45 -13.07
C PHE A 9 21.61 11.06 -11.67
N LYS A 10 22.51 11.96 -11.23
CA LYS A 10 22.52 12.48 -9.85
C LYS A 10 21.55 13.65 -9.58
N THR A 11 20.91 14.25 -10.59
CA THR A 11 20.08 15.45 -10.39
C THR A 11 18.68 15.30 -11.00
N HIS A 12 17.72 14.76 -10.24
CA HIS A 12 16.31 14.81 -10.65
C HIS A 12 15.75 16.20 -10.33
N ARG A 13 15.77 17.11 -11.33
CA ARG A 13 15.12 18.42 -11.22
C ARG A 13 13.59 18.38 -11.36
N ARG A 14 13.03 17.24 -11.77
CA ARG A 14 11.57 17.05 -11.91
C ARG A 14 11.00 16.44 -10.64
N GLN A 15 10.05 17.14 -10.04
CA GLN A 15 9.23 16.61 -8.97
C GLN A 15 8.25 15.61 -9.59
N PHE A 16 8.18 14.41 -9.04
CA PHE A 16 7.16 13.43 -9.40
C PHE A 16 6.02 13.55 -8.39
N THR A 17 4.78 13.59 -8.88
CA THR A 17 3.59 13.60 -8.05
C THR A 17 2.74 12.39 -8.41
N CYS A 18 2.32 11.63 -7.40
CA CYS A 18 1.34 10.57 -7.52
C CYS A 18 0.00 11.09 -7.01
N SER A 19 -1.10 10.81 -7.71
CA SER A 19 -2.44 11.23 -7.28
C SER A 19 -3.34 10.00 -7.19
N PHE A 20 -3.93 9.78 -6.02
CA PHE A 20 -4.84 8.68 -5.76
C PHE A 20 -6.27 9.16 -5.81
N THR A 21 -7.13 8.36 -6.43
CA THR A 21 -8.56 8.62 -6.47
C THR A 21 -9.30 7.33 -6.12
N PHE A 22 -10.25 7.44 -5.21
CA PHE A 22 -10.96 6.31 -4.65
C PHE A 22 -12.42 6.29 -5.08
N PHE A 23 -13.05 5.14 -4.92
CA PHE A 23 -14.47 4.95 -5.15
C PHE A 23 -15.15 4.68 -3.80
N ASN A 24 -15.90 5.66 -3.33
CA ASN A 24 -16.69 5.56 -2.11
C ASN A 24 -18.04 4.90 -2.42
N LEU A 25 -18.30 3.73 -1.82
CA LEU A 25 -19.53 2.99 -2.02
C LEU A 25 -20.69 3.62 -1.26
N THR A 26 -21.83 3.85 -1.91
CA THR A 26 -23.02 4.50 -1.31
C THR A 26 -24.10 3.53 -0.85
N ASN A 27 -24.19 2.34 -1.45
CA ASN A 27 -25.26 1.38 -1.19
C ASN A 27 -24.77 -0.04 -0.79
N PRO A 28 -23.96 -0.21 0.27
CA PRO A 28 -23.40 -1.51 0.63
C PRO A 28 -24.46 -2.59 0.94
N ALA A 29 -25.60 -2.21 1.55
CA ALA A 29 -26.64 -3.16 1.90
C ALA A 29 -27.33 -3.76 0.66
N GLU A 30 -27.61 -2.94 -0.35
CA GLU A 30 -28.17 -3.36 -1.63
C GLU A 30 -27.20 -4.27 -2.38
N VAL A 31 -25.91 -3.92 -2.39
CA VAL A 31 -24.87 -4.75 -3.02
C VAL A 31 -24.75 -6.12 -2.35
N LEU A 32 -24.89 -6.20 -1.03
CA LEU A 32 -24.94 -7.49 -0.32
C LEU A 32 -26.17 -8.32 -0.69
N ASN A 33 -27.27 -7.69 -1.10
CA ASN A 33 -28.47 -8.36 -1.59
C ASN A 33 -28.40 -8.73 -3.09
N GLY A 34 -27.30 -8.38 -3.78
CA GLY A 34 -27.08 -8.70 -5.19
C GLY A 34 -27.39 -7.56 -6.16
N ASP A 35 -27.73 -6.36 -5.67
CA ASP A 35 -27.91 -5.18 -6.52
C ASP A 35 -26.58 -4.60 -7.02
N LYS A 36 -26.67 -3.70 -8.00
CA LYS A 36 -25.49 -3.06 -8.59
C LYS A 36 -24.86 -2.04 -7.63
N PRO A 37 -23.52 -1.98 -7.54
CA PRO A 37 -22.84 -1.00 -6.69
C PRO A 37 -22.93 0.42 -7.26
N PHE A 38 -23.36 1.36 -6.43
CA PHE A 38 -23.30 2.79 -6.68
C PHE A 38 -22.12 3.41 -5.95
N VAL A 39 -21.14 3.90 -6.72
CA VAL A 39 -19.92 4.49 -6.19
C VAL A 39 -19.79 5.96 -6.56
N LEU A 40 -19.20 6.74 -5.66
CA LEU A 40 -18.81 8.12 -5.89
C LEU A 40 -17.30 8.25 -5.90
N GLN A 41 -16.77 8.93 -6.91
CA GLN A 41 -15.34 9.18 -7.00
C GLN A 41 -14.90 10.24 -5.98
N VAL A 42 -13.90 9.93 -5.16
CA VAL A 42 -13.35 10.82 -4.12
C VAL A 42 -11.85 10.98 -4.33
N GLY A 43 -11.43 12.21 -4.58
CA GLY A 43 -10.02 12.58 -4.82
C GLY A 43 -9.91 13.84 -5.68
N PRO A 44 -8.70 14.19 -6.12
CA PRO A 44 -7.46 13.46 -5.90
C PRO A 44 -6.87 13.65 -4.49
N TYR A 45 -6.10 12.66 -4.02
CA TYR A 45 -5.17 12.79 -2.90
C TYR A 45 -3.76 12.71 -3.47
N THR A 46 -3.05 13.83 -3.44
CA THR A 46 -1.79 14.00 -4.14
C THR A 46 -0.62 13.90 -3.19
N TYR A 47 0.38 13.12 -3.59
CA TYR A 47 1.63 12.92 -2.87
C TYR A 47 2.79 13.27 -3.78
N ARG A 48 3.76 14.01 -3.24
CA ARG A 48 5.05 14.23 -3.88
C ARG A 48 5.96 13.04 -3.60
N GLU A 49 6.47 12.44 -4.66
CA GLU A 49 7.39 11.31 -4.59
C GLU A 49 8.84 11.81 -4.62
N TYR A 50 9.59 11.46 -3.57
CA TYR A 50 11.02 11.66 -3.48
C TYR A 50 11.73 10.33 -3.76
N ARG A 51 12.63 10.36 -4.74
CA ARG A 51 13.50 9.25 -5.12
C ARG A 51 14.96 9.65 -4.94
N PRO A 52 15.50 9.71 -3.71
CA PRO A 52 16.95 9.81 -3.53
C PRO A 52 17.61 8.62 -4.23
N LYS A 53 18.76 8.86 -4.86
CA LYS A 53 19.58 7.80 -5.46
C LYS A 53 20.67 7.49 -4.47
N GLU A 54 20.47 6.46 -3.66
CA GLU A 54 21.45 6.06 -2.66
C GLU A 54 22.33 4.90 -3.13
N GLU A 55 23.58 4.96 -2.68
CA GLU A 55 24.71 4.05 -2.86
C GLU A 55 24.62 3.05 -4.02
N VAL A 56 25.14 3.47 -5.18
CA VAL A 56 25.55 2.58 -6.27
C VAL A 56 26.83 1.86 -5.83
N LYS A 57 26.72 0.65 -5.29
CA LYS A 57 27.89 -0.21 -5.00
C LYS A 57 28.22 -1.00 -6.25
N PHE A 58 29.41 -0.77 -6.79
CA PHE A 58 29.98 -1.58 -7.85
C PHE A 58 30.57 -2.84 -7.23
N LEU A 59 29.98 -3.98 -7.56
CA LEU A 59 30.45 -5.32 -7.19
C LEU A 59 31.11 -5.96 -8.44
N ASP A 60 31.98 -6.93 -8.23
CA ASP A 60 32.64 -7.72 -9.29
C ASP A 60 33.37 -6.88 -10.35
N ASN A 61 34.33 -6.04 -9.91
CA ASN A 61 35.17 -5.19 -10.79
C ASN A 61 34.38 -4.29 -11.76
N GLY A 62 33.16 -3.87 -11.37
CA GLY A 62 32.32 -2.98 -12.18
C GLY A 62 31.32 -3.69 -13.10
N THR A 63 31.23 -5.02 -13.05
CA THR A 63 30.27 -5.81 -13.85
C THR A 63 28.87 -5.80 -13.24
N ARG A 64 28.77 -5.64 -11.92
CA ARG A 64 27.50 -5.60 -11.20
C ARG A 64 27.32 -4.30 -10.44
N VAL A 65 26.12 -3.74 -10.54
CA VAL A 65 25.72 -2.57 -9.78
C VAL A 65 24.60 -2.96 -8.84
N GLN A 66 24.83 -2.75 -7.55
CA GLN A 66 23.79 -2.76 -6.53
C GLN A 66 23.37 -1.30 -6.30
N ALA A 67 22.10 -0.99 -6.53
CA ALA A 67 21.56 0.33 -6.25
C ALA A 67 20.35 0.21 -5.34
N VAL A 68 20.24 1.15 -4.41
CA VAL A 68 19.10 1.32 -3.53
C VAL A 68 18.34 2.57 -3.98
N ASN A 69 17.04 2.41 -4.27
CA ASN A 69 16.18 3.53 -4.62
C ASN A 69 15.09 3.68 -3.55
N PRO A 70 15.36 4.37 -2.43
CA PRO A 70 14.31 4.67 -1.47
C PRO A 70 13.23 5.50 -2.17
N LYS A 71 11.97 5.14 -1.97
CA LYS A 71 10.82 5.95 -2.39
C LYS A 71 10.15 6.50 -1.13
N THR A 72 9.95 7.80 -1.08
CA THR A 72 9.22 8.47 0.00
C THR A 72 8.10 9.28 -0.61
N TYR A 73 6.92 9.20 0.00
CA TYR A 73 5.75 9.96 -0.42
C TYR A 73 5.45 11.00 0.66
N VAL A 74 5.30 12.25 0.25
CA VAL A 74 4.93 13.36 1.15
C VAL A 74 3.60 13.90 0.69
N PHE A 75 2.63 13.94 1.58
CA PHE A 75 1.30 14.42 1.28
C PHE A 75 1.29 15.91 0.93
N GLU A 76 0.60 16.28 -0.15
CA GLU A 76 0.46 17.65 -0.62
C GLU A 76 -0.99 18.11 -0.44
N PRO A 77 -1.34 18.72 0.71
CA PRO A 77 -2.73 19.11 1.01
C PRO A 77 -3.28 20.14 0.01
N ASN A 78 -2.42 21.05 -0.49
CA ASN A 78 -2.83 22.09 -1.43
C ASN A 78 -3.20 21.57 -2.83
N MET A 79 -2.77 20.35 -3.17
CA MET A 79 -3.11 19.69 -4.43
C MET A 79 -4.16 18.59 -4.25
N SER A 80 -4.59 18.37 -3.01
CA SER A 80 -5.53 17.32 -2.64
C SER A 80 -6.92 17.88 -2.39
N ARG A 81 -7.95 17.06 -2.60
CA ARG A 81 -9.34 17.43 -2.32
C ARG A 81 -9.61 17.58 -0.82
N GLY A 82 -8.97 16.77 0.01
CA GLY A 82 -9.21 16.67 1.45
C GLY A 82 -7.98 16.18 2.20
N SER A 83 -8.18 15.61 3.40
CA SER A 83 -7.10 15.12 4.27
C SER A 83 -6.88 13.61 4.08
N GLU A 84 -5.73 13.10 4.54
CA GLU A 84 -5.51 11.65 4.67
C GLU A 84 -6.48 10.99 5.68
N ASP A 85 -7.11 11.79 6.56
CA ASP A 85 -8.14 11.36 7.50
C ASP A 85 -9.54 11.20 6.87
N ASP A 86 -9.69 11.56 5.59
CA ASP A 86 -10.98 11.43 4.90
C ASP A 86 -11.42 9.96 4.89
N ILE A 87 -12.70 9.74 5.15
CA ILE A 87 -13.28 8.42 5.34
C ILE A 87 -13.86 7.91 4.03
N ILE A 88 -13.48 6.69 3.65
CA ILE A 88 -13.95 6.02 2.44
C ILE A 88 -14.49 4.65 2.78
N ARG A 89 -15.70 4.37 2.31
CA ARG A 89 -16.31 3.06 2.39
C ARG A 89 -15.99 2.27 1.13
N THR A 90 -15.29 1.16 1.28
CA THR A 90 -14.86 0.29 0.17
C THR A 90 -14.84 -1.17 0.62
N VAL A 91 -14.42 -2.07 -0.27
CA VAL A 91 -14.25 -3.49 0.03
C VAL A 91 -13.19 -3.65 1.12
N ASN A 92 -13.49 -4.45 2.15
CA ASN A 92 -12.52 -4.87 3.15
C ASN A 92 -11.65 -5.98 2.56
N ILE A 93 -10.56 -5.57 1.88
CA ILE A 93 -9.67 -6.48 1.17
C ILE A 93 -9.05 -7.54 2.10
N PRO A 94 -8.58 -7.22 3.33
CA PRO A 94 -8.15 -8.23 4.30
C PRO A 94 -9.22 -9.28 4.57
N ALA A 95 -10.44 -8.86 4.91
CA ALA A 95 -11.53 -9.79 5.21
C ALA A 95 -11.84 -10.73 4.04
N VAL A 96 -11.93 -10.19 2.83
CA VAL A 96 -12.19 -11.00 1.62
C VAL A 96 -11.02 -11.97 1.33
N THR A 97 -9.79 -11.52 1.51
CA THR A 97 -8.60 -12.35 1.34
C THR A 97 -8.57 -13.51 2.33
N VAL A 98 -8.93 -13.23 3.59
CA VAL A 98 -9.04 -14.24 4.64
C VAL A 98 -10.12 -15.25 4.29
N MET A 99 -11.33 -14.79 3.93
CA MET A 99 -12.43 -15.66 3.52
C MET A 99 -11.99 -16.61 2.40
N GLU A 100 -11.37 -16.10 1.34
CA GLU A 100 -10.91 -16.91 0.21
C GLU A 100 -9.82 -17.91 0.62
N LYS A 101 -8.85 -17.51 1.43
CA LYS A 101 -7.80 -18.42 1.91
C LYS A 101 -8.31 -19.50 2.86
N THR A 102 -9.39 -19.23 3.58
CA THR A 102 -9.94 -20.15 4.59
C THR A 102 -10.99 -21.11 4.06
N LYS A 103 -11.52 -20.87 2.85
CA LYS A 103 -12.65 -21.61 2.26
C LYS A 103 -12.48 -23.14 2.18
N ASP A 104 -11.24 -23.63 2.11
CA ASP A 104 -10.94 -25.07 2.06
C ASP A 104 -10.14 -25.55 3.29
N GLN A 105 -10.10 -24.75 4.35
CA GLN A 105 -9.34 -25.05 5.56
C GLN A 105 -10.23 -25.63 6.66
N TRP A 106 -9.67 -26.52 7.47
CA TRP A 106 -10.41 -27.16 8.58
C TRP A 106 -10.96 -26.16 9.62
N PHE A 107 -10.44 -24.93 9.64
CA PHE A 107 -10.83 -23.86 10.56
C PHE A 107 -11.71 -22.76 9.92
N GLU A 108 -12.25 -22.98 8.70
CA GLU A 108 -13.17 -22.05 8.02
C GLU A 108 -14.33 -21.61 8.92
N GLY A 109 -15.00 -22.57 9.57
CA GLY A 109 -16.15 -22.31 10.44
C GLY A 109 -15.80 -21.42 11.64
N LEU A 110 -14.60 -21.56 12.19
CA LEU A 110 -14.10 -20.71 13.27
C LEU A 110 -13.90 -19.27 12.79
N VAL A 111 -13.31 -19.09 11.61
CA VAL A 111 -13.07 -17.76 11.03
C VAL A 111 -14.39 -17.08 10.66
N SER A 112 -15.33 -17.81 10.07
CA SER A 112 -16.68 -17.32 9.78
C SER A 112 -17.42 -16.88 11.06
N ALA A 113 -17.35 -17.67 12.13
CA ALA A 113 -17.93 -17.33 13.42
C ALA A 113 -17.26 -16.08 14.04
N LEU A 114 -15.93 -16.00 13.93
CA LEU A 114 -15.16 -14.87 14.44
C LEU A 114 -15.55 -13.57 13.71
N MET A 115 -15.56 -13.58 12.38
CA MET A 115 -15.95 -12.42 11.55
C MET A 115 -17.35 -11.92 11.89
N LYS A 116 -18.31 -12.85 12.07
CA LYS A 116 -19.69 -12.51 12.49
C LYS A 116 -19.73 -11.91 13.90
N SER A 117 -18.93 -12.43 14.83
CA SER A 117 -18.87 -11.94 16.22
C SER A 117 -18.32 -10.52 16.30
N ILE A 118 -17.26 -10.21 15.54
CA ILE A 118 -16.65 -8.87 15.50
C ILE A 118 -17.37 -7.91 14.53
N GLY A 119 -18.40 -8.38 13.82
CA GLY A 119 -19.14 -7.58 12.84
C GLY A 119 -18.34 -7.18 11.60
N VAL A 120 -17.27 -7.92 11.27
CA VAL A 120 -16.45 -7.66 10.08
C VAL A 120 -17.13 -8.29 8.87
N GLY A 121 -17.46 -7.44 7.89
CA GLY A 121 -18.09 -7.84 6.63
C GLY A 121 -17.21 -7.61 5.40
N VAL A 122 -17.81 -7.83 4.22
CA VAL A 122 -17.18 -7.62 2.90
C VAL A 122 -16.86 -6.15 2.64
N PHE A 123 -17.63 -5.24 3.22
CA PHE A 123 -17.42 -3.80 3.11
C PHE A 123 -16.96 -3.22 4.44
N GLY A 124 -15.98 -2.33 4.38
CA GLY A 124 -15.42 -1.63 5.53
C GLY A 124 -15.30 -0.13 5.26
N THR A 125 -15.05 0.61 6.33
CA THR A 125 -14.89 2.06 6.29
C THR A 125 -13.50 2.39 6.80
N PHE A 126 -12.68 3.05 5.99
CA PHE A 126 -11.26 3.26 6.23
C PHE A 126 -10.87 4.71 5.99
N ARG A 127 -9.81 5.18 6.66
CA ARG A 127 -9.18 6.45 6.31
C ARG A 127 -8.35 6.28 5.04
N VAL A 128 -8.19 7.34 4.27
CA VAL A 128 -7.36 7.33 3.05
C VAL A 128 -5.91 6.97 3.36
N GLY A 129 -5.34 7.59 4.39
CA GLY A 129 -3.96 7.33 4.83
C GLY A 129 -3.75 5.88 5.24
N ASP A 130 -4.67 5.36 6.06
CA ASP A 130 -4.67 3.96 6.52
C ASP A 130 -4.73 2.98 5.34
N LEU A 131 -5.66 3.22 4.40
CA LEU A 131 -5.86 2.35 3.24
C LEU A 131 -4.66 2.34 2.29
N LEU A 132 -3.96 3.47 2.15
CA LEU A 132 -2.75 3.56 1.32
C LEU A 132 -1.53 2.98 2.01
N TRP A 133 -1.24 3.46 3.22
CA TRP A 133 0.05 3.28 3.86
C TRP A 133 0.11 2.12 4.83
N GLY A 134 -1.04 1.57 5.23
CA GLY A 134 -1.10 0.47 6.18
C GLY A 134 -1.93 0.83 7.40
N TYR A 135 -2.77 -0.11 7.81
CA TYR A 135 -3.39 -0.13 9.13
C TYR A 135 -3.31 -1.55 9.71
N GLU A 136 -3.34 -1.62 11.04
CA GLU A 136 -3.41 -2.89 11.76
C GLU A 136 -4.85 -3.42 11.71
N ASP A 137 -5.05 -4.59 11.10
CA ASP A 137 -6.38 -5.16 10.96
C ASP A 137 -6.68 -6.13 12.12
N PRO A 138 -7.77 -5.91 12.89
CA PRO A 138 -8.10 -6.74 14.04
C PRO A 138 -8.34 -8.21 13.67
N LEU A 139 -8.89 -8.49 12.48
CA LEU A 139 -9.12 -9.86 12.03
C LEU A 139 -7.78 -10.53 11.70
N LEU A 140 -6.88 -9.86 10.97
CA LEU A 140 -5.55 -10.39 10.67
C LEU A 140 -4.76 -10.68 11.95
N LYS A 141 -4.78 -9.77 12.93
CA LYS A 141 -4.10 -9.96 14.22
C LYS A 141 -4.58 -11.21 14.98
N LEU A 142 -5.88 -11.49 14.95
CA LEU A 142 -6.46 -12.64 15.65
C LEU A 142 -6.11 -13.96 14.98
N ILE A 143 -6.08 -13.99 13.65
CA ILE A 143 -5.81 -15.20 12.86
C ILE A 143 -4.32 -15.40 12.55
N GLN A 144 -3.46 -14.43 12.87
CA GLN A 144 -2.01 -14.50 12.63
C GLN A 144 -1.36 -15.76 13.23
N LYS A 145 -1.94 -16.30 14.32
CA LYS A 145 -1.48 -17.56 14.93
C LYS A 145 -1.78 -18.79 14.07
N PHE A 146 -2.77 -18.70 13.18
CA PHE A 146 -3.21 -19.78 12.30
C PHE A 146 -2.71 -19.61 10.87
N ILE A 147 -2.42 -18.38 10.44
CA ILE A 147 -1.99 -18.05 9.07
C ILE A 147 -0.71 -17.21 9.13
N THR A 148 0.30 -17.58 8.34
CA THR A 148 1.53 -16.80 8.17
C THR A 148 1.30 -15.55 7.32
N MET A 149 0.70 -14.52 7.93
CA MET A 149 0.43 -13.22 7.31
C MET A 149 0.91 -12.07 8.19
N ASP A 150 1.19 -10.94 7.54
CA ASP A 150 1.38 -9.65 8.22
C ASP A 150 0.04 -9.22 8.84
N ASP A 151 0.09 -8.61 10.01
CA ASP A 151 -1.08 -8.07 10.72
C ASP A 151 -1.48 -6.68 10.17
N HIS A 152 -0.64 -6.09 9.33
CA HIS A 152 -0.90 -4.82 8.66
C HIS A 152 -1.36 -5.01 7.20
N PHE A 153 -2.30 -4.17 6.78
CA PHE A 153 -2.74 -4.09 5.40
C PHE A 153 -2.74 -2.65 4.89
N GLY A 154 -2.16 -2.43 3.71
CA GLY A 154 -2.28 -1.19 2.95
C GLY A 154 -1.95 -1.42 1.48
N LEU A 155 -2.58 -0.66 0.58
CA LEU A 155 -2.42 -0.81 -0.87
C LEU A 155 -0.98 -0.55 -1.35
N PHE A 156 -0.28 0.34 -0.66
CA PHE A 156 1.13 0.69 -0.88
C PHE A 156 1.97 0.45 0.38
N TYR A 157 1.51 -0.45 1.25
CA TYR A 157 2.25 -0.87 2.44
C TYR A 157 3.63 -1.42 2.04
N ASN A 158 4.68 -1.01 2.76
CA ASN A 158 6.10 -1.30 2.47
C ASN A 158 6.66 -0.72 1.14
N VAL A 159 5.90 0.07 0.38
CA VAL A 159 6.40 0.76 -0.82
C VAL A 159 7.07 2.08 -0.45
N SER A 160 6.50 2.80 0.51
CA SER A 160 7.24 3.75 1.32
C SER A 160 8.13 2.94 2.25
N GLY A 161 9.42 3.26 2.32
CA GLY A 161 10.32 2.62 3.27
C GLY A 161 9.67 2.58 4.66
N ARG A 162 9.68 1.40 5.31
CA ARG A 162 9.02 1.18 6.60
C ARG A 162 9.31 2.33 7.55
N GLY A 163 8.27 3.09 7.88
CA GLY A 163 8.34 4.21 8.80
C GLY A 163 7.70 5.46 8.22
N VAL A 164 6.59 5.86 8.82
CA VAL A 164 6.35 7.27 9.19
C VAL A 164 7.71 7.96 9.34
N CYS A 165 7.99 8.98 8.53
CA CYS A 165 9.20 9.81 8.56
C CYS A 165 10.42 9.17 9.25
N CYS A 166 11.35 8.61 8.46
CA CYS A 166 12.65 8.07 8.86
C CYS A 166 12.71 6.53 9.03
N GLN A 167 12.67 5.77 7.94
CA GLN A 167 13.76 4.82 7.61
C GLN A 167 13.54 4.16 6.24
N SER A 168 14.60 4.13 5.45
CA SER A 168 14.68 3.60 4.08
C SER A 168 14.51 2.08 4.04
N SER A 169 13.51 1.56 3.32
CA SER A 169 13.50 0.17 2.86
C SER A 169 14.16 0.11 1.47
N PRO A 170 15.26 -0.63 1.29
CA PRO A 170 15.96 -0.67 0.02
C PRO A 170 15.28 -1.65 -0.96
N GLU A 171 14.66 -1.12 -2.02
CA GLU A 171 14.32 -1.92 -3.20
C GLU A 171 15.63 -2.22 -3.96
N LEU A 172 16.13 -3.46 -3.83
CA LEU A 172 17.37 -3.92 -4.45
C LEU A 172 17.16 -4.17 -5.95
N VAL A 173 17.62 -3.24 -6.78
CA VAL A 173 17.65 -3.44 -8.24
C VAL A 173 19.04 -3.93 -8.62
N GLN A 174 19.15 -5.17 -9.11
CA GLN A 174 20.38 -5.68 -9.72
C GLN A 174 20.31 -5.50 -11.23
N VAL A 175 21.22 -4.70 -11.79
CA VAL A 175 21.40 -4.57 -13.25
C VAL A 175 22.75 -5.19 -13.59
N SER A 176 22.71 -6.27 -14.37
CA SER A 176 23.90 -6.91 -14.94
C SER A 176 24.15 -6.34 -16.35
N TYR A 177 25.37 -5.93 -16.63
CA TYR A 177 25.80 -5.58 -18.00
C TYR A 177 26.62 -6.75 -18.56
N HIS A 178 26.24 -7.24 -19.75
CA HIS A 178 27.03 -8.17 -20.56
C HIS A 178 27.93 -7.41 -21.52
#